data_AF-A0A7J9Z4F3-F1
#
_entry.id   AF-A0A7J9Z4F3-F1
#
_cell.length_a   1.000
_cell.length_b   1.000
_cell.length_c   1.000
_cell.angle_alpha   90.00
_cell.angle_beta   90.00
_cell.angle_gamma   90.00
#
_symmetry.space_group_name_H-M   'P 1'
#
loop_
_entity.id
_entity.type
_entity.pdbx_description
1 polymer ?
#
loop_
_entity_poly.entity_id
_entity_poly.type
_entity_poly.pdbx_seq_one_letter_code
_entity_poly.pdbx_strand_id
1 'polypeptide(L)'
;MRPGAKVATQPLSERLGLSATPLKAALAVLEQEGFLTAVPHRGYFVSEVTARDMREIYELREVIDGIAGRSAAGQQEHEFAARLRDLLAEHEAVATAGDLVACPAG
;
A
#
# COMPACT_ATOMS: atom_id res chain seq x y z
N MET A 1 12.15 3.23 0.12
CA MET A 1 12.69 4.14 -0.91
C MET A 1 11.62 5.19 -1.20
N ARG A 2 11.97 6.40 -1.65
CA ARG A 2 10.95 7.43 -1.94
C ARG A 2 10.30 7.17 -3.31
N PRO A 3 9.03 7.54 -3.53
CA PRO A 3 8.45 7.58 -4.87
C PRO A 3 9.33 8.34 -5.87
N GLY A 4 9.38 7.88 -7.11
CA GLY A 4 10.23 8.45 -8.17
C GLY A 4 11.72 8.14 -8.03
N ALA A 5 12.17 7.57 -6.90
CA ALA A 5 13.59 7.26 -6.70
C ALA A 5 14.05 6.11 -7.61
N LYS A 6 15.24 6.25 -8.18
CA LYS A 6 15.89 5.17 -8.94
C LYS A 6 16.24 4.00 -8.02
N VAL A 7 15.93 2.78 -8.47
CA VAL A 7 16.35 1.56 -7.78
C VAL A 7 17.84 1.31 -8.05
N ALA A 8 18.66 1.51 -7.02
CA ALA A 8 20.09 1.21 -7.08
C ALA A 8 20.31 -0.30 -6.88
N THR A 9 20.36 -1.04 -7.98
CA THR A 9 20.39 -2.52 -7.97
C THR A 9 21.61 -3.12 -7.28
N GLN A 10 22.79 -2.50 -7.41
CA GLN A 10 24.02 -3.01 -6.80
C GLN A 10 24.03 -2.87 -5.26
N PRO A 11 23.76 -1.68 -4.68
CA PRO A 11 23.56 -1.57 -3.23
C PRO A 11 22.42 -2.44 -2.70
N LEU A 12 21.37 -2.64 -3.50
CA LEU A 12 20.24 -3.50 -3.11
C LEU A 12 20.62 -4.99 -3.09
N SER A 13 21.39 -5.44 -4.09
CA SER A 13 21.96 -6.79 -4.18
C SER A 13 22.83 -7.10 -2.95
N GLU A 14 23.72 -6.20 -2.57
CA GLU A 14 24.60 -6.34 -1.41
C GLU A 14 23.81 -6.40 -0.10
N ARG A 15 22.85 -5.49 0.09
CA ARG A 15 22.01 -5.44 1.29
C ARG A 15 21.14 -6.67 1.48
N LEU A 16 20.68 -7.28 0.39
CA LEU A 16 19.80 -8.45 0.42
C LEU A 16 20.55 -9.78 0.27
N GLY A 17 21.87 -9.75 0.01
CA GLY A 17 22.66 -10.96 -0.24
C GLY A 17 22.24 -11.73 -1.50
N LEU A 18 21.63 -11.04 -2.48
CA LEU A 18 21.08 -11.66 -3.69
C LEU A 18 22.00 -11.43 -4.88
N SER A 19 22.15 -12.42 -5.76
CA SER A 19 22.84 -12.25 -7.04
C SER A 19 21.97 -11.49 -8.06
N ALA A 20 22.56 -11.11 -9.21
CA ALA A 20 21.88 -10.30 -10.21
C ALA A 20 20.64 -10.95 -10.82
N THR A 21 20.62 -12.28 -10.97
CA THR A 21 19.52 -13.03 -11.58
C THR A 21 18.24 -13.03 -10.72
N PRO A 22 18.24 -13.49 -9.45
CA PRO A 22 17.05 -13.43 -8.61
C PRO A 22 16.62 -11.99 -8.32
N LEU A 23 17.57 -11.04 -8.22
CA LEU A 23 17.22 -9.64 -8.05
C LEU A 23 16.45 -9.09 -9.27
N LYS A 24 16.92 -9.37 -10.49
CA LYS A 24 16.21 -8.96 -11.71
C LYS A 24 14.81 -9.57 -11.81
N ALA A 25 14.66 -10.85 -11.44
CA ALA A 25 13.35 -11.50 -11.43
C ALA A 25 12.39 -10.81 -10.44
N ALA A 26 12.84 -10.50 -9.23
CA ALA A 26 12.03 -9.79 -8.24
C ALA A 26 11.65 -8.37 -8.71
N LEU A 27 12.58 -7.64 -9.32
CA LEU A 27 12.32 -6.31 -9.86
C LEU A 27 11.32 -6.34 -11.03
N ALA A 28 11.34 -7.39 -11.84
CA ALA A 28 10.33 -7.60 -12.89
C ALA A 28 8.94 -7.87 -12.31
N VAL A 29 8.83 -8.71 -11.28
CA VAL A 29 7.54 -8.94 -10.59
C VAL A 29 6.99 -7.64 -10.01
N LEU A 30 7.83 -6.88 -9.31
CA LEU A 30 7.42 -5.58 -8.74
C LEU A 30 7.02 -4.55 -9.81
N GLU A 31 7.59 -4.63 -11.01
CA GLU A 31 7.18 -3.79 -12.13
C GLU A 31 5.83 -4.23 -12.71
N GLN A 32 5.61 -5.54 -12.86
CA GLN A 32 4.32 -6.08 -13.28
C GLN A 32 3.19 -5.76 -12.29
N GLU A 33 3.49 -5.73 -10.99
CA GLU A 33 2.55 -5.33 -9.93
C GLU A 33 2.38 -3.81 -9.82
N GLY A 34 3.14 -3.02 -10.59
CA GLY A 34 3.04 -1.56 -10.62
C GLY A 34 3.79 -0.82 -9.51
N PHE A 35 4.52 -1.53 -8.64
CA PHE A 35 5.36 -0.91 -7.60
C PHE A 35 6.60 -0.23 -8.17
N LEU A 36 7.08 -0.69 -9.32
CA LEU A 36 8.18 -0.09 -10.07
C LEU A 36 7.77 0.26 -11.49
N THR A 37 8.45 1.24 -12.09
CA THR A 37 8.38 1.55 -13.51
C THR A 37 9.73 1.27 -14.16
N ALA A 38 9.74 0.46 -15.23
CA ALA A 38 10.93 0.23 -16.04
C ALA A 38 11.10 1.33 -17.08
N VAL A 39 12.26 1.99 -17.08
CA VAL A 39 12.61 3.01 -18.08
C VAL A 39 13.73 2.46 -18.98
N PRO A 40 13.53 2.39 -20.31
CA PRO A 40 14.52 1.87 -21.24
C PRO A 40 15.89 2.50 -21.04
N HIS A 41 16.93 1.66 -20.93
CA HIS A 41 18.33 2.03 -20.69
C HIS A 41 18.60 2.83 -19.39
N ARG A 42 17.59 3.10 -18.55
CA ARG A 42 17.74 3.85 -17.29
C ARG A 42 17.49 3.00 -16.05
N GLY A 43 16.81 1.86 -16.19
CA GLY A 43 16.55 0.89 -15.11
C GLY A 43 15.19 1.09 -14.46
N TYR A 44 15.03 0.63 -13.22
CA TYR A 44 13.77 0.69 -12.47
C TYR A 44 13.69 1.92 -11.57
N PHE A 45 12.48 2.46 -11.43
CA PHE A 45 12.15 3.58 -10.54
C PHE A 45 10.96 3.20 -9.68
N VAL A 46 10.92 3.67 -8.43
CA VAL A 46 9.74 3.50 -7.56
C VAL A 46 8.58 4.27 -8.18
N SER A 47 7.46 3.60 -8.43
CA SER A 47 6.29 4.23 -9.02
C SER A 47 5.80 5.39 -8.15
N GLU A 48 5.32 6.45 -8.81
CA GLU A 48 4.66 7.56 -8.14
C GLU A 48 3.15 7.32 -8.15
N VAL A 49 2.51 7.57 -7.00
CA VAL A 49 1.05 7.55 -6.91
C VAL A 49 0.55 8.96 -7.20
N THR A 50 -0.24 9.11 -8.24
CA THR A 50 -0.81 10.40 -8.62
C THR A 50 -2.13 10.66 -7.88
N ALA A 51 -2.53 11.92 -7.81
CA ALA A 51 -3.86 12.29 -7.29
C ALA A 51 -5.02 11.71 -8.12
N ARG A 52 -4.76 11.29 -9.36
CA ARG A 52 -5.73 10.57 -10.17
C ARG A 52 -5.85 9.13 -9.71
N ASP A 53 -4.74 8.43 -9.54
CA ASP A 53 -4.72 7.04 -9.06
C ASP A 53 -5.41 6.92 -7.70
N MET A 54 -5.15 7.87 -6.80
CA MET A 54 -5.84 7.95 -5.51
C MET A 54 -7.35 8.06 -5.66
N ARG A 55 -7.84 8.91 -6.57
CA ARG A 55 -9.29 9.05 -6.82
C ARG A 55 -9.89 7.77 -7.36
N GLU A 56 -9.26 7.14 -8.35
CA GLU A 56 -9.72 5.88 -8.93
C GLU A 56 -9.78 4.76 -7.87
N ILE A 57 -8.79 4.69 -6.97
CA ILE A 57 -8.80 3.76 -5.83
C ILE A 57 -9.95 4.05 -4.88
N TYR A 58 -10.18 5.32 -4.51
CA TYR A 58 -11.28 5.68 -3.60
C TYR A 58 -12.66 5.44 -4.21
N GLU A 59 -12.84 5.74 -5.50
CA GLU A 59 -14.09 5.45 -6.22
C GLU A 59 -14.41 3.95 -6.19
N LEU A 60 -13.41 3.09 -6.39
CA LEU A 60 -13.60 1.64 -6.27
C LEU A 60 -13.90 1.22 -4.83
N ARG A 61 -13.17 1.78 -3.85
CA ARG A 61 -13.39 1.49 -2.43
C ARG A 61 -14.78 1.91 -1.96
N GLU A 62 -15.30 3.05 -2.39
CA GLU A 62 -16.65 3.50 -2.01
C GLU A 62 -17.72 2.45 -2.36
N VAL A 63 -17.60 1.82 -3.52
CA VAL A 63 -18.51 0.74 -3.95
C VAL A 63 -18.37 -0.48 -3.04
N ILE A 64 -17.13 -0.93 -2.79
CA ILE A 64 -16.83 -2.13 -2.00
C ILE A 64 -17.23 -1.91 -0.53
N ASP A 65 -16.80 -0.81 0.07
CA ASP A 65 -17.05 -0.45 1.46
C ASP A 65 -18.55 -0.24 1.70
N GLY A 66 -19.28 0.33 0.72
CA GLY A 66 -20.73 0.43 0.78
C GLY A 66 -21.43 -0.93 0.81
N ILE A 67 -20.94 -1.92 0.04
CA ILE A 67 -21.45 -3.30 0.07
C ILE A 67 -21.10 -3.96 1.40
N ALA A 68 -19.86 -3.86 1.85
CA ALA A 68 -19.38 -4.43 3.11
C ALA A 68 -20.16 -3.87 4.30
N GLY A 69 -20.36 -2.56 4.35
CA GLY A 69 -21.13 -1.88 5.41
C GLY A 69 -22.59 -2.32 5.45
N ARG A 70 -23.26 -2.42 4.29
CA ARG A 70 -24.64 -2.95 4.21
C ARG A 70 -24.72 -4.40 4.69
N SER A 71 -23.76 -5.23 4.29
CA SER A 71 -23.69 -6.64 4.69
C SER A 71 -23.52 -6.77 6.20
N ALA A 72 -22.57 -6.04 6.77
CA ALA A 72 -22.28 -6.05 8.20
C ALA A 72 -23.47 -5.53 9.05
N ALA A 73 -24.17 -4.49 8.59
CA ALA A 73 -25.33 -3.95 9.30
C ALA A 73 -26.51 -4.93 9.37
N GLY A 74 -26.61 -5.88 8.41
CA GLY A 74 -27.63 -6.93 8.42
C GLY A 74 -27.31 -8.08 9.38
N GLN A 75 -26.10 -8.15 9.94
CA GLN A 75 -25.69 -9.20 10.86
C GLN A 75 -25.84 -8.73 12.32
N GLN A 76 -26.51 -9.53 13.16
CA GLN A 76 -26.53 -9.30 14.62
C GLN A 76 -25.30 -9.89 15.30
N GLU A 77 -24.10 -9.58 14.79
CA GLU A 77 -22.86 -10.10 15.37
C GLU A 77 -22.23 -9.05 16.27
N HIS A 78 -22.58 -9.11 17.56
CA HIS A 78 -22.18 -8.13 18.57
C HIS A 78 -20.66 -8.02 18.77
N GLU A 79 -19.92 -9.10 18.49
CA GLU A 79 -18.45 -9.14 18.59
C GLU A 79 -17.77 -8.31 17.49
N PHE A 80 -18.23 -8.42 16.24
CA PHE A 80 -17.72 -7.62 15.12
C PHE A 80 -17.90 -6.12 15.38
N ALA A 81 -19.09 -5.73 15.86
CA ALA A 81 -19.38 -4.33 16.20
C ALA A 81 -18.57 -3.81 17.40
N ALA A 82 -18.19 -4.68 18.35
CA ALA A 82 -17.28 -4.30 19.43
C ALA A 82 -15.86 -4.10 18.89
N ARG A 83 -15.34 -5.05 18.11
CA ARG A 83 -14.00 -4.97 17.53
C ARG A 83 -13.83 -3.76 16.62
N LEU A 84 -14.84 -3.42 15.81
CA LEU A 84 -14.81 -2.24 14.95
C LEU A 84 -14.73 -0.94 15.77
N ARG A 85 -15.46 -0.86 16.90
CA ARG A 85 -15.38 0.30 17.80
C ARG A 85 -14.01 0.46 18.43
N ASP A 86 -13.39 -0.65 18.85
CA ASP A 86 -12.04 -0.62 19.42
C ASP A 86 -11.02 -0.11 18.40
N LEU A 87 -11.07 -0.61 17.15
CA LEU A 87 -10.19 -0.16 16.07
C LEU A 87 -10.39 1.33 15.72
N LEU A 88 -11.64 1.80 15.71
CA LEU A 88 -11.93 3.23 15.48
C LEU A 88 -11.35 4.11 16.59
N ALA A 89 -11.44 3.68 17.85
CA ALA A 89 -10.84 4.40 18.97
C ALA A 89 -9.30 4.45 18.87
N GLU A 90 -8.66 3.36 18.45
CA GLU A 90 -7.22 3.33 18.18
C GLU A 90 -6.85 4.32 17.05
N HIS A 91 -7.61 4.35 15.97
CA HIS A 91 -7.39 5.26 14.84
C HIS A 91 -7.57 6.73 15.24
N GLU A 92 -8.62 7.07 15.99
CA GLU A 92 -8.88 8.43 16.49
C GLU A 92 -7.76 8.93 17.40
N ALA A 93 -7.21 8.06 18.25
CA ALA A 93 -6.09 8.39 19.13
C ALA A 93 -4.83 8.77 18.32
N VAL A 94 -4.50 8.00 17.27
CA VAL A 94 -3.35 8.28 16.39
C VAL A 94 -3.58 9.54 15.56
N ALA A 95 -4.79 9.72 15.02
CA ALA A 95 -5.15 10.90 14.22
C ALA A 95 -5.04 12.20 15.03
N THR A 96 -5.48 12.19 16.28
CA THR A 96 -5.43 13.36 17.18
C THR A 96 -3.99 13.69 17.61
N ALA A 97 -3.12 12.69 17.70
CA ALA A 97 -1.69 12.89 17.97
C ALA A 97 -0.93 13.50 16.77
N GLY A 98 -1.55 13.61 15.60
CA GLY A 98 -0.96 14.19 14.39
C GLY A 98 0.11 13.33 13.73
N ASP A 99 0.29 12.08 14.18
CA ASP A 99 1.30 11.17 13.66
C ASP A 99 0.75 10.33 12.50
N LEU A 100 0.63 10.97 11.33
CA LEU A 100 0.13 10.35 10.10
C LEU A 100 1.07 9.24 9.57
N VAL A 101 2.28 9.11 10.11
CA VAL A 101 3.26 8.05 9.74
C VAL A 101 3.08 6.79 10.60
N ALA A 102 2.47 6.92 11.78
CA ALA A 102 2.17 5.81 12.69
C ALA A 102 0.84 5.10 12.37
N CYS A 103 0.03 5.62 11.44
CA CYS A 103 -1.20 4.96 11.01
C CYS A 103 -0.84 3.61 10.37
N PRO A 104 -1.30 2.46 10.91
CA PRO A 104 -1.07 1.17 10.28
C PRO A 104 -1.81 1.19 8.95
N ALA A 105 -1.05 1.29 7.85
CA ALA A 105 -1.61 1.27 6.52
C ALA A 105 -2.48 0.00 6.37
N GLY A 106 -3.78 0.22 6.20
CA GLY A 106 -4.73 -0.82 5.81
C GLY A 106 -4.56 -1.22 4.36
#